data_AF-A0AAJ1PPA3-F1
#
_entry.id   AF-A0AAJ1PPA3-F1
#
_cell.length_a   1.000
_cell.length_b   1.000
_cell.length_c   1.000
_cell.angle_alpha   90.00
_cell.angle_beta   90.00
_cell.angle_gamma   90.00
#
_symmetry.space_group_name_H-M   'P 1'
#
loop_
_entity.id
_entity.type
_entity.pdbx_description
1 polymer ?
#
loop_
_entity_poly.entity_id
_entity_poly.type
_entity_poly.pdbx_seq_one_letter_code
_entity_poly.pdbx_strand_id
1 'polypeptide(L)' 'MNKETEEKILKELKNVYPCDLSLGEIAKKIGVSDITASKYVSVLQAEGKIEISRKIGNAVLYRIKT' A
#
# COMPACT_ATOMS: atom_id res chain seq x y z
N MET A 1 -7.35 13.14 -9.49
CA MET A 1 -6.64 11.90 -9.09
C MET A 1 -7.68 10.88 -8.65
N ASN A 2 -7.50 9.59 -8.99
CA ASN A 2 -8.50 8.54 -8.81
C ASN A 2 -8.63 8.16 -7.33
N LYS A 3 -9.53 8.84 -6.60
CA LYS A 3 -9.80 8.61 -5.17
C LYS A 3 -10.18 7.15 -4.87
N GLU A 4 -10.87 6.49 -5.80
CA GLU A 4 -11.22 5.07 -5.68
C GLU A 4 -10.01 4.14 -5.47
N THR A 5 -8.86 4.44 -6.07
CA THR A 5 -7.68 3.58 -5.95
C THR A 5 -7.02 3.73 -4.58
N GLU A 6 -6.91 4.96 -4.06
CA GLU A 6 -6.44 5.21 -2.69
C GLU A 6 -7.32 4.51 -1.66
N GLU A 7 -8.64 4.66 -1.77
CA GLU A 7 -9.58 4.04 -0.84
C GLU A 7 -9.49 2.52 -0.86
N LYS A 8 -9.32 1.91 -2.05
CA LYS A 8 -9.07 0.47 -2.17
C LYS A 8 -7.77 0.05 -1.47
N ILE A 9 -6.68 0.78 -1.65
CA ILE A 9 -5.39 0.47 -1.02
C ILE A 9 -5.51 0.54 0.51
N LEU A 10 -6.12 1.61 1.03
CA LEU A 10 -6.33 1.79 2.46
C LEU A 10 -7.24 0.71 3.04
N LYS A 11 -8.31 0.35 2.31
CA LYS A 11 -9.23 -0.71 2.71
C LYS A 11 -8.53 -2.07 2.77
N GLU A 12 -7.71 -2.40 1.78
CA GLU A 12 -6.95 -3.66 1.77
C GLU A 12 -5.90 -3.71 2.89
N LEU A 13 -5.14 -2.63 3.11
CA LEU A 13 -4.18 -2.55 4.20
C LEU A 13 -4.85 -2.65 5.58
N LYS A 14 -6.03 -2.05 5.74
CA LYS A 14 -6.81 -2.15 6.98
C LYS A 14 -7.39 -3.55 7.18
N ASN A 15 -7.82 -4.21 6.10
CA ASN A 15 -8.37 -5.56 6.16
C ASN A 15 -7.30 -6.63 6.46
N VAL A 16 -6.05 -6.36 6.07
CA VAL A 16 -4.92 -7.27 6.30
C VAL A 16 -4.23 -7.00 7.64
N TYR A 17 -4.51 -5.87 8.31
CA TYR A 17 -3.97 -5.57 9.64
C TYR A 17 -4.25 -6.71 10.64
N PRO A 18 -3.25 -7.19 11.42
CA PRO A 18 -1.92 -6.61 11.68
C PRO A 18 -0.81 -7.00 10.69
N CYS A 19 -1.13 -7.69 9.59
CA CYS A 19 -0.14 -8.03 8.58
C CYS A 19 0.18 -6.84 7.65
N ASP A 20 1.37 -6.92 7.07
CA ASP A 20 1.95 -5.94 6.15
C ASP A 20 1.92 -6.48 4.71
N LEU A 21 1.75 -5.57 3.73
CA LEU A 21 1.67 -5.92 2.31
C LEU A 21 2.82 -5.31 1.53
N SER A 22 3.37 -6.06 0.58
CA SER A 22 4.38 -5.55 -0.33
C SER A 22 3.73 -4.75 -1.46
N LEU A 23 4.51 -3.94 -2.17
CA LEU A 23 4.01 -3.18 -3.31
C LEU A 23 3.32 -4.08 -4.35
N GLY A 24 3.92 -5.22 -4.69
CA GLY A 24 3.36 -6.18 -5.64
C GLY A 24 2.07 -6.84 -5.13
N GLU A 25 1.98 -7.11 -3.83
CA GLU A 25 0.76 -7.63 -3.21
C GLU A 25 -0.38 -6.60 -3.26
N ILE A 26 -0.07 -5.34 -2.97
CA ILE A 26 -1.02 -4.22 -3.06
C ILE A 26 -1.52 -4.11 -4.50
N ALA A 27 -0.61 -4.08 -5.48
CA ALA A 27 -0.92 -4.00 -6.91
C ALA A 27 -1.83 -5.15 -7.35
N LYS A 28 -1.52 -6.38 -6.93
CA LYS A 28 -2.29 -7.59 -7.26
C LYS A 28 -3.68 -7.58 -6.63
N LYS A 29 -3.81 -7.16 -5.38
CA LYS A 29 -5.09 -7.09 -4.66
C LYS A 29 -6.05 -6.05 -5.26
N ILE A 30 -5.53 -4.90 -5.65
CA ILE A 30 -6.36 -3.82 -6.22
C ILE A 30 -6.50 -3.92 -7.75
N GLY A 31 -5.77 -4.84 -8.39
CA GLY A 31 -5.83 -5.10 -9.83
C GLY A 31 -5.24 -3.95 -10.67
N VAL A 32 -4.17 -3.31 -10.21
CA VAL A 32 -3.47 -2.24 -10.95
C VAL A 32 -2.01 -2.62 -11.20
N SER A 33 -1.38 -1.94 -12.16
CA SER A 33 0.06 -2.10 -12.43
C SER A 33 0.92 -1.65 -11.24
N ASP A 34 2.08 -2.28 -11.04
CA ASP A 34 3.05 -1.92 -10.00
C ASP A 34 3.44 -0.44 -10.01
N ILE A 35 3.56 0.17 -11.20
CA ILE A 35 3.87 1.60 -11.36
C ILE A 35 2.76 2.46 -10.74
N THR A 36 1.51 2.10 -11.00
CA THR A 36 0.34 2.80 -10.47
C THR A 36 0.27 2.64 -8.96
N ALA A 37 0.43 1.40 -8.46
CA ALA A 37 0.49 1.13 -7.02
C ALA A 37 1.62 1.93 -6.35
N SER A 38 2.80 2.01 -6.97
CA SER A 38 3.97 2.71 -6.43
C SER A 38 3.70 4.20 -6.24
N LYS A 39 3.06 4.81 -7.24
CA LYS A 39 2.66 6.22 -7.19
C LYS A 39 1.66 6.47 -6.05
N TYR A 40 0.64 5.63 -5.91
CA TYR A 40 -0.35 5.79 -4.85
C TYR A 40 0.21 5.53 -3.45
N VAL A 41 1.01 4.48 -3.29
CA VAL A 41 1.69 4.17 -2.02
C VAL A 41 2.60 5.32 -1.60
N SER A 42 3.35 5.91 -2.54
CA SER A 42 4.20 7.08 -2.25
C SER A 42 3.37 8.30 -1.78
N VAL A 43 2.21 8.54 -2.39
CA VAL A 43 1.30 9.63 -1.97
C VAL A 43 0.73 9.35 -0.58
N LEU A 44 0.20 8.14 -0.34
CA LEU A 44 -0.38 7.74 0.95
C LEU A 44 0.66 7.76 2.08
N GLN A 45 1.91 7.44 1.76
CA GLN A 45 3.04 7.54 2.68
C GLN A 45 3.38 9.00 2.99
N ALA A 46 3.40 9.88 1.98
CA ALA A 46 3.62 11.32 2.17
C ALA A 46 2.48 11.99 2.96
N GLU A 47 1.24 11.51 2.80
CA GLU A 47 0.09 11.92 3.61
C GLU A 47 0.11 11.34 5.04
N GLY A 48 1.01 10.40 5.33
CA GLY A 48 1.13 9.76 6.64
C GLY A 48 0.02 8.76 6.97
N LYS A 49 -0.75 8.29 5.98
CA LYS A 49 -1.79 7.26 6.18
C LYS A 49 -1.21 5.84 6.28
N ILE A 50 -0.06 5.63 5.64
CA ILE A 50 0.65 4.35 5.65
C ILE A 50 2.12 4.56 5.99
N GLU A 51 2.75 3.53 6.54
CA GLU A 51 4.17 3.54 6.88
C GLU A 51 4.85 2.25 6.41
N ILE A 52 6.17 2.32 6.25
CA ILE A 52 6.99 1.15 5.95
C ILE A 52 7.14 0.34 7.24
N SER A 53 6.60 -0.88 7.27
CA SER A 53 6.70 -1.75 8.44
C SER A 53 8.08 -2.40 8.53
N ARG A 54 8.51 -3.05 7.45
CA ARG A 54 9.78 -3.80 7.39
C ARG A 54 10.21 -4.00 5.93
N LYS A 55 11.49 -4.33 5.76
CA LYS A 55 12.06 -4.72 4.46
C LYS A 55 12.47 -6.18 4.54
N ILE A 56 11.94 -7.02 3.66
CA ILE A 56 12.32 -8.43 3.54
C ILE A 56 13.01 -8.62 2.19
N GLY A 57 14.33 -8.84 2.22
CA GLY A 57 15.15 -8.89 1.01
C GLY A 57 15.05 -7.58 0.21
N ASN A 58 14.61 -7.67 -1.04
CA ASN A 58 14.36 -6.51 -1.90
C ASN A 58 12.94 -5.94 -1.78
N ALA A 59 12.02 -6.62 -1.08
CA ALA A 59 10.64 -6.20 -0.94
C ALA A 59 10.47 -5.24 0.26
N VAL A 60 9.82 -4.10 0.02
CA VAL A 60 9.39 -3.16 1.06
C VAL A 60 7.94 -3.46 1.41
N LEU A 61 7.67 -3.62 2.70
CA LEU A 61 6.34 -3.93 3.22
C LEU A 61 5.75 -2.71 3.89
N TYR A 62 4.47 -2.47 3.61
CA TYR A 62 3.71 -1.32 4.05
C TYR A 62 2.59 -1.75 4.98
N ARG A 63 2.32 -0.93 5.99
CA ARG A 63 1.19 -1.10 6.91
C ARG A 63 0.43 0.21 7.08
N ILE A 64 -0.80 0.13 7.56
CA ILE A 64 -1.55 1.32 7.97
C ILE A 64 -0.90 1.93 9.21
N LYS A 65 -0.75 3.26 9.22
CA LYS A 65 -0.31 3.99 10.41
C LYS A 65 -1.53 4.16 11.32
N THR A 66 -1.50 3.56 12.51
CA THR A 66 -2.56 3.71 13.52
C THR A 66 -2.21 4.75 14.57
#